data_AF-A0AB39V6E1-F1
#
_entry.id   AF-A0AB39V6E1-F1
#
_cell.length_a   1.000
_cell.length_b   1.000
_cell.length_c   1.000
_cell.angle_alpha   90.00
_cell.angle_beta   90.00
_cell.angle_gamma   90.00
#
_symmetry.space_group_name_H-M   'P 1'
#
loop_
_entity.id
_entity.type
_entity.pdbx_description
1 polymer ?
#
loop_
_entity_poly.entity_id
_entity_poly.type
_entity_poly.pdbx_seq_one_letter_code
_entity_poly.pdbx_strand_id
1 'polypeptide(L)'
;MLIEIRKGIALGLLLTSFYGVKEHIYNLKTKFEEINGYKYKWSKDKKSTFIKKNLGYEKRFSKTASPEELENGLKKEYCNAVREIKKVDRKIVPGTNIPFKKATYTQVDDAYKEYLQKIAQIQQVVYAIVPDDNGNFEYYINCEYRGTKWNSDNSIYLTPLFYSSEANDYYSK
;
A
#
# COMPACT_ATOMS: atom_id res chain seq x y z
N MET A 1 -2.31 68.55 -0.60
CA MET A 1 -1.58 67.64 0.30
C MET A 1 -2.48 66.57 0.93
N LEU A 2 -3.68 66.88 1.45
CA LEU A 2 -4.59 65.88 2.07
C LEU A 2 -5.14 64.78 1.13
N ILE A 3 -5.29 65.05 -0.17
CA ILE A 3 -5.91 64.12 -1.14
C ILE A 3 -5.00 62.93 -1.45
N GLU A 4 -3.69 63.16 -1.57
CA GLU A 4 -2.67 62.12 -1.80
C GLU A 4 -2.60 61.13 -0.62
N ILE A 5 -2.65 61.65 0.62
CA ILE A 5 -2.60 60.85 1.85
C ILE A 5 -3.84 59.93 1.95
N ARG A 6 -5.04 60.42 1.61
CA ARG A 6 -6.27 59.62 1.62
C ARG A 6 -6.24 58.49 0.57
N LYS A 7 -5.66 58.73 -0.62
CA LYS A 7 -5.48 57.71 -1.66
C LYS A 7 -4.50 56.62 -1.25
N GLY A 8 -3.39 56.99 -0.60
CA GLY A 8 -2.39 56.04 -0.09
C GLY A 8 -2.96 55.11 0.99
N ILE A 9 -3.77 55.64 1.92
CA ILE A 9 -4.44 54.83 2.96
C ILE A 9 -5.45 53.85 2.37
N ALA A 10 -6.24 54.29 1.37
CA ALA A 10 -7.21 53.42 0.70
C ALA A 10 -6.53 52.26 -0.05
N LEU A 11 -5.40 52.51 -0.72
CA LEU A 11 -4.61 51.47 -1.41
C LEU A 11 -3.95 50.49 -0.43
N GLY A 12 -3.45 50.98 0.71
CA GLY A 12 -2.86 50.12 1.75
C GLY A 12 -3.87 49.18 2.42
N LEU A 13 -5.10 49.66 2.66
CA LEU A 13 -6.19 48.84 3.22
C LEU A 13 -6.72 47.81 2.20
N LEU A 14 -6.77 48.14 0.91
CA LEU A 14 -7.13 47.18 -0.14
C LEU A 14 -6.09 46.05 -0.25
N LEU A 15 -4.79 46.37 -0.27
CA LEU A 15 -3.75 45.35 -0.39
C LEU A 15 -3.72 44.39 0.81
N THR A 16 -3.86 44.89 2.04
CA THR A 16 -3.89 44.04 3.26
C THR A 16 -5.13 43.14 3.32
N SER A 17 -6.29 43.61 2.86
CA SER A 17 -7.49 42.77 2.77
C SER A 17 -7.38 41.65 1.72
N PHE A 18 -6.74 41.90 0.57
CA PHE A 18 -6.50 40.84 -0.42
C PHE A 18 -5.47 39.79 0.01
N TYR A 19 -4.40 40.20 0.73
CA TYR A 19 -3.42 39.26 1.27
C TYR A 19 -4.00 38.37 2.38
N GLY A 20 -4.82 38.93 3.28
CA GLY A 20 -5.51 38.15 4.32
C GLY A 20 -6.54 37.15 3.78
N VAL A 21 -7.23 37.48 2.68
CA VAL A 21 -8.20 36.58 2.03
C VAL A 21 -7.51 35.41 1.31
N LYS A 22 -6.33 35.61 0.71
CA LYS A 22 -5.56 34.53 0.07
C LYS A 22 -5.14 33.44 1.05
N GLU A 23 -4.71 33.83 2.25
CA GLU A 23 -4.24 32.91 3.30
C GLU A 23 -5.40 32.17 3.99
N HIS A 24 -6.60 32.77 4.00
CA HIS A 24 -7.84 32.09 4.43
C HIS A 24 -8.44 31.15 3.37
N ILE A 25 -8.36 31.48 2.08
CA ILE A 25 -8.81 30.59 0.99
C ILE A 25 -7.88 29.38 0.82
N TYR A 26 -6.56 29.54 1.01
CA TYR A 26 -5.60 28.43 0.90
C TYR A 26 -5.75 27.37 2.02
N ASN A 27 -6.32 27.76 3.17
CA ASN A 27 -6.56 26.87 4.31
C ASN A 27 -7.93 26.18 4.28
N LEU A 28 -8.84 26.57 3.39
CA LEU A 28 -10.11 25.87 3.18
C LEU A 28 -9.94 24.69 2.21
N LYS A 29 -9.95 23.49 2.80
CA LYS A 29 -10.22 22.16 2.19
C LYS A 29 -9.02 21.44 1.55
N THR A 30 -8.00 21.13 2.34
CA THR A 30 -7.52 19.73 2.32
C THR A 30 -8.66 18.86 2.84
N LYS A 31 -9.57 18.46 1.93
CA LYS A 31 -10.61 17.48 2.28
C LYS A 31 -9.86 16.20 2.63
N PHE A 32 -10.11 15.71 3.83
CA PHE A 32 -9.73 14.37 4.21
C PHE A 32 -10.96 13.48 4.06
N GLU A 33 -10.71 12.24 3.70
CA GLU A 33 -11.69 11.18 3.82
C GLU A 33 -11.31 10.32 5.01
N GLU A 34 -12.30 9.94 5.81
CA GLU A 34 -12.10 9.04 6.94
C GLU A 34 -12.77 7.70 6.65
N ILE A 35 -11.98 6.62 6.67
CA ILE A 35 -12.46 5.25 6.46
C ILE A 35 -11.91 4.43 7.62
N ASN A 36 -12.81 3.83 8.39
CA ASN A 36 -12.52 2.92 9.50
C ASN A 36 -11.48 3.46 10.49
N GLY A 37 -11.59 4.76 10.83
CA GLY A 37 -10.72 5.46 11.78
C GLY A 37 -9.38 5.94 11.22
N TYR A 38 -9.14 5.79 9.91
CA TYR A 38 -7.96 6.26 9.20
C TYR A 38 -8.29 7.47 8.33
N LYS A 39 -7.39 8.47 8.32
CA LYS A 39 -7.54 9.69 7.53
C LYS A 39 -6.68 9.66 6.27
N TYR A 40 -7.32 9.85 5.13
CA TYR A 40 -6.73 9.82 3.79
C TYR A 40 -6.90 11.16 3.08
N LYS A 41 -6.06 11.44 2.08
CA LYS A 41 -6.28 12.55 1.15
C LYS A 41 -7.56 12.28 0.35
N TRP A 42 -8.50 13.21 0.36
CA TRP A 42 -9.70 13.10 -0.47
C TRP A 42 -9.36 13.26 -1.95
N SER A 43 -10.00 12.45 -2.78
CA SER A 43 -10.00 12.57 -4.24
C SER A 43 -11.39 12.22 -4.77
N LYS A 44 -11.83 12.92 -5.83
CA LYS A 44 -13.08 12.63 -6.54
C LYS A 44 -12.96 11.37 -7.38
N ASP A 45 -11.80 11.18 -8.01
CA ASP A 45 -11.49 10.04 -8.87
C ASP A 45 -10.70 9.00 -8.06
N LYS A 46 -11.34 7.86 -7.82
CA LYS A 46 -10.87 6.77 -6.93
C LYS A 46 -10.73 5.43 -7.64
N LYS A 47 -10.62 5.43 -8.96
CA LYS A 47 -10.56 4.18 -9.71
C LYS A 47 -9.28 3.42 -9.34
N SER A 48 -9.45 2.19 -8.86
CA SER A 48 -8.34 1.28 -8.60
C SER A 48 -7.59 0.99 -9.90
N THR A 49 -6.27 1.00 -9.79
CA THR A 49 -5.32 0.59 -10.81
C THR A 49 -4.77 -0.81 -10.56
N PHE A 50 -5.08 -1.41 -9.41
CA PHE A 50 -4.66 -2.77 -9.10
C PHE A 50 -5.30 -3.77 -10.06
N ILE A 51 -4.45 -4.60 -10.67
CA ILE A 51 -4.85 -5.73 -11.51
C ILE A 51 -4.15 -6.96 -10.98
N LYS A 52 -4.94 -7.96 -10.57
CA LYS A 52 -4.40 -9.24 -10.16
C LYS A 52 -3.73 -9.91 -11.36
N LYS A 53 -2.47 -10.33 -11.22
CA LYS A 53 -1.69 -10.97 -12.29
C LYS A 53 -0.78 -12.07 -11.75
N ASN A 54 -0.44 -13.04 -12.60
CA ASN A 54 0.62 -13.98 -12.30
C ASN A 54 1.99 -13.27 -12.29
N LEU A 55 2.75 -13.44 -11.22
CA LEU A 55 4.10 -12.88 -11.04
C LEU A 55 5.20 -13.84 -11.53
N GLY A 56 4.86 -15.07 -11.92
CA GLY A 56 5.76 -16.03 -12.52
C GLY A 56 6.66 -16.79 -11.53
N TYR A 57 6.32 -16.78 -10.24
CA TYR A 57 7.13 -17.48 -9.22
C TYR A 57 7.16 -18.99 -9.46
N GLU A 58 6.10 -19.57 -10.00
CA GLU A 58 5.98 -21.01 -10.27
C GLU A 58 7.05 -21.52 -11.25
N LYS A 59 7.53 -20.64 -12.14
CA LYS A 59 8.54 -20.97 -13.15
C LYS A 59 9.98 -20.78 -12.67
N ARG A 60 10.17 -20.23 -11.47
CA ARG A 60 11.52 -19.93 -10.94
C ARG A 60 12.22 -21.13 -10.33
N PHE A 61 11.48 -22.20 -10.03
CA PHE A 61 11.97 -23.37 -9.32
C PHE A 61 11.53 -24.65 -10.01
N SER A 62 12.31 -25.72 -9.84
CA SER A 62 11.83 -27.07 -10.15
C SER A 62 10.63 -27.40 -9.25
N LYS A 63 9.72 -28.26 -9.73
CA LYS A 63 8.62 -28.81 -8.91
C LYS A 63 9.10 -29.59 -7.69
N THR A 64 10.38 -29.99 -7.69
CA THR A 64 11.04 -30.74 -6.61
C THR A 64 12.18 -29.93 -5.98
N ALA A 65 12.13 -28.60 -6.05
CA ALA A 65 13.16 -27.76 -5.45
C ALA A 65 13.26 -27.99 -3.94
N SER A 66 14.47 -27.87 -3.39
CA SER A 66 14.70 -28.07 -1.97
C SER A 66 14.22 -26.87 -1.15
N PRO A 67 13.93 -27.04 0.15
CA PRO A 67 13.65 -25.91 1.05
C PRO A 67 14.75 -24.83 1.03
N GLU A 68 16.02 -25.24 0.92
CA GLU A 68 17.17 -24.32 0.85
C GLU A 68 17.17 -23.50 -0.43
N GLU A 69 16.84 -24.10 -1.58
CA GLU A 69 16.71 -23.37 -2.86
C GLU A 69 15.58 -22.35 -2.79
N LEU A 70 14.44 -22.72 -2.20
CA LEU A 70 13.31 -21.82 -1.98
C LEU A 70 13.69 -20.68 -1.03
N GLU A 71 14.34 -20.96 0.10
CA GLU A 71 14.83 -19.95 1.02
C GLU A 71 15.74 -18.95 0.31
N ASN A 72 16.80 -19.44 -0.33
CA ASN A 72 17.79 -18.60 -1.01
C ASN A 72 17.15 -17.76 -2.12
N GLY A 73 16.19 -18.32 -2.86
CA GLY A 73 15.52 -17.66 -3.97
C GLY A 73 14.41 -16.67 -3.58
N LEU A 74 13.74 -16.87 -2.44
CA LEU A 74 12.50 -16.15 -2.10
C LEU A 74 12.61 -15.28 -0.84
N LYS A 75 13.47 -15.63 0.13
CA LYS A 75 13.54 -14.98 1.47
C LYS A 75 13.58 -13.45 1.40
N LYS A 76 14.52 -12.90 0.62
CA LYS A 76 14.71 -11.45 0.52
C LYS A 76 13.46 -10.75 -0.02
N GLU A 77 12.85 -11.31 -1.05
CA GLU A 77 11.70 -10.73 -1.72
C GLU A 77 10.43 -10.84 -0.87
N TYR A 78 10.21 -12.02 -0.29
CA TYR A 78 9.13 -12.28 0.64
C TYR A 78 9.20 -11.34 1.85
N CYS A 79 10.35 -11.29 2.52
CA CYS A 79 10.52 -10.42 3.69
C CYS A 79 10.40 -8.94 3.37
N ASN A 80 10.86 -8.52 2.20
CA ASN A 80 10.63 -7.16 1.76
C ASN A 80 9.14 -6.88 1.62
N ALA A 81 8.37 -7.80 1.03
CA ALA A 81 6.93 -7.64 0.88
C ALA A 81 6.21 -7.60 2.24
N VAL A 82 6.56 -8.50 3.17
CA VAL A 82 6.01 -8.51 4.55
C VAL A 82 6.33 -7.21 5.30
N ARG A 83 7.55 -6.69 5.16
CA ARG A 83 7.95 -5.43 5.79
C ARG A 83 7.19 -4.24 5.20
N GLU A 84 7.07 -4.19 3.87
CA GLU A 84 6.37 -3.09 3.18
C GLU A 84 4.88 -3.11 3.46
N ILE A 85 4.22 -4.27 3.43
CA ILE A 85 2.79 -4.35 3.69
C ILE A 85 2.45 -3.94 5.13
N LYS A 86 3.28 -4.29 6.13
CA LYS A 86 3.09 -3.90 7.54
C LYS A 86 3.18 -2.39 7.79
N LYS A 87 3.72 -1.60 6.85
CA LYS A 87 3.77 -0.12 6.97
C LYS A 87 2.38 0.52 7.10
N VAL A 88 1.33 -0.13 6.62
CA VAL A 88 -0.05 0.36 6.77
C VAL A 88 -0.47 0.52 8.23
N ASP A 89 0.03 -0.30 9.15
CA ASP A 89 -0.29 -0.18 10.58
C ASP A 89 0.34 1.07 11.21
N ARG A 90 1.41 1.57 10.58
CA ARG A 90 2.03 2.87 10.86
C ARG A 90 1.45 4.00 10.01
N LYS A 91 0.36 3.75 9.27
CA LYS A 91 -0.34 4.71 8.40
C LYS A 91 0.55 5.23 7.26
N ILE A 92 1.39 4.36 6.71
CA ILE A 92 2.29 4.64 5.59
C ILE A 92 1.92 3.72 4.42
N VAL A 93 1.87 4.28 3.21
CA VAL A 93 1.57 3.54 1.97
C VAL A 93 2.69 2.53 1.68
N PRO A 94 2.40 1.23 1.53
CA PRO A 94 3.40 0.21 1.18
C PRO A 94 4.20 0.59 -0.07
N GLY A 95 5.49 0.27 -0.09
CA GLY A 95 6.41 0.61 -1.18
C GLY A 95 6.86 2.07 -1.20
N THR A 96 6.42 2.89 -0.23
CA THR A 96 6.78 4.31 -0.16
C THR A 96 7.05 4.73 1.28
N ASN A 97 7.31 6.03 1.48
CA ASN A 97 7.30 6.71 2.77
C ASN A 97 6.14 7.72 2.89
N ILE A 98 5.14 7.64 2.00
CA ILE A 98 4.01 8.57 1.96
C ILE A 98 3.03 8.20 3.08
N PRO A 99 2.70 9.13 4.00
CA PRO A 99 1.69 8.88 5.01
C PRO A 99 0.28 8.90 4.40
N PHE A 100 -0.67 8.18 5.00
CA PHE A 100 -2.06 8.10 4.52
C PHE A 100 -2.70 9.48 4.31
N LYS A 101 -2.42 10.46 5.18
CA LYS A 101 -2.92 11.83 5.03
C LYS A 101 -2.53 12.51 3.70
N LYS A 102 -1.53 11.98 2.99
CA LYS A 102 -1.05 12.48 1.69
C LYS A 102 -1.41 11.56 0.51
N ALA A 103 -2.02 10.42 0.75
CA ALA A 103 -2.44 9.45 -0.27
C ALA A 103 -3.95 9.21 -0.22
N THR A 104 -4.55 8.86 -1.35
CA THR A 104 -5.95 8.44 -1.36
C THR A 104 -6.10 7.05 -0.78
N TYR A 105 -7.31 6.71 -0.30
CA TYR A 105 -7.60 5.34 0.14
C TYR A 105 -7.28 4.32 -0.96
N THR A 106 -7.70 4.58 -2.20
CA THR A 106 -7.42 3.72 -3.35
C THR A 106 -5.91 3.49 -3.57
N GLN A 107 -5.07 4.52 -3.42
CA GLN A 107 -3.62 4.35 -3.55
C GLN A 107 -3.03 3.46 -2.45
N VAL A 108 -3.53 3.59 -1.21
CA VAL A 108 -3.12 2.73 -0.11
C VAL A 108 -3.58 1.29 -0.35
N ASP A 109 -4.84 1.12 -0.77
CA ASP A 109 -5.49 -0.15 -1.02
C ASP A 109 -4.85 -0.91 -2.18
N ASP A 110 -4.59 -0.24 -3.30
CA ASP A 110 -3.89 -0.82 -4.45
C ASP A 110 -2.47 -1.27 -4.07
N ALA A 111 -1.71 -0.41 -3.38
CA ALA A 111 -0.37 -0.76 -2.92
C ALA A 111 -0.41 -1.95 -1.95
N TYR A 112 -1.38 -1.99 -1.04
CA TYR A 112 -1.58 -3.12 -0.14
C TYR A 112 -1.83 -4.42 -0.90
N LYS A 113 -2.74 -4.40 -1.89
CA LYS A 113 -3.05 -5.54 -2.75
C LYS A 113 -1.87 -6.03 -3.57
N GLU A 114 -1.02 -5.13 -4.06
CA GLU A 114 0.22 -5.50 -4.77
C GLU A 114 1.18 -6.30 -3.90
N TYR A 115 1.40 -5.86 -2.66
CA TYR A 115 2.27 -6.58 -1.73
C TYR A 115 1.62 -7.86 -1.20
N LEU A 116 0.30 -7.87 -0.98
CA LEU A 116 -0.42 -9.08 -0.61
C LEU A 116 -0.37 -10.13 -1.73
N GLN A 117 -0.44 -9.71 -2.99
CA GLN A 117 -0.26 -10.61 -4.14
C GLN A 117 1.12 -11.25 -4.18
N LYS A 118 2.18 -10.48 -3.91
CA LYS A 118 3.54 -11.03 -3.83
C LYS A 118 3.66 -12.08 -2.73
N ILE A 119 3.19 -11.75 -1.53
CA ILE A 119 3.17 -12.68 -0.39
C ILE A 119 2.39 -13.95 -0.75
N ALA A 120 1.19 -13.79 -1.29
CA ALA A 120 0.29 -14.90 -1.62
C ALA A 120 0.89 -15.84 -2.66
N GLN A 121 1.43 -15.33 -3.76
CA GLN A 121 1.96 -16.20 -4.81
C GLN A 121 3.28 -16.87 -4.42
N ILE A 122 4.09 -16.23 -3.56
CA ILE A 122 5.27 -16.89 -2.98
C ILE A 122 4.83 -18.02 -2.04
N GLN A 123 3.88 -17.77 -1.14
CA GLN A 123 3.30 -18.81 -0.27
C GLN A 123 2.74 -19.96 -1.09
N GLN A 124 2.01 -19.67 -2.17
CA GLN A 124 1.44 -20.68 -3.07
C GLN A 124 2.52 -21.61 -3.66
N VAL A 125 3.63 -21.07 -4.15
CA VAL A 125 4.75 -21.85 -4.69
C VAL A 125 5.38 -22.73 -3.63
N VAL A 126 5.62 -22.16 -2.44
CA VAL A 126 6.17 -22.89 -1.30
C VAL A 126 5.24 -24.06 -0.93
N TYR A 127 3.96 -23.79 -0.70
CA TYR A 127 3.00 -24.83 -0.32
C TYR A 127 2.85 -25.93 -1.37
N ALA A 128 3.03 -25.60 -2.66
CA ALA A 128 2.97 -26.58 -3.73
C ALA A 128 4.20 -27.52 -3.77
N ILE A 129 5.39 -27.01 -3.42
CA ILE A 129 6.65 -27.77 -3.49
C ILE A 129 6.93 -28.52 -2.18
N VAL A 130 6.63 -27.91 -1.03
CA VAL A 130 6.86 -28.46 0.31
C VAL A 130 5.56 -28.45 1.13
N PRO A 131 4.59 -29.32 0.81
CA PRO A 131 3.27 -29.34 1.45
C PRO A 131 3.29 -29.82 2.91
N ASP A 132 4.23 -30.73 3.25
CA ASP A 132 4.30 -31.42 4.54
C ASP A 132 5.40 -30.89 5.46
N ASP A 133 6.07 -29.79 5.09
CA ASP A 133 7.10 -29.20 5.95
C ASP A 133 6.42 -28.49 7.12
N ASN A 134 6.21 -29.27 8.19
CA ASN A 134 5.69 -28.93 9.52
C ASN A 134 6.47 -27.81 10.25
N GLY A 135 7.08 -26.90 9.51
CA GLY A 135 7.90 -25.80 9.99
C GLY A 135 7.83 -24.55 9.12
N ASN A 136 6.68 -24.23 8.50
CA ASN A 136 6.34 -22.94 7.87
C ASN A 136 7.56 -22.24 7.23
N PHE A 137 7.78 -22.32 5.92
CA PHE A 137 8.81 -21.52 5.21
C PHE A 137 9.09 -20.15 5.84
N GLU A 138 8.04 -19.40 6.19
CA GLU A 138 8.06 -18.15 6.95
C GLU A 138 8.81 -18.20 8.29
N TYR A 139 8.59 -19.23 9.10
CA TYR A 139 9.33 -19.52 10.33
C TYR A 139 10.82 -19.77 10.04
N TYR A 140 11.16 -20.62 9.06
CA TYR A 140 12.58 -20.89 8.71
C TYR A 140 13.31 -19.64 8.24
N ILE A 141 12.66 -18.81 7.43
CA ILE A 141 13.24 -17.53 6.98
C ILE A 141 13.13 -16.41 8.05
N ASN A 142 12.56 -16.71 9.23
CA ASN A 142 12.31 -15.81 10.34
C ASN A 142 11.52 -14.55 9.96
N CYS A 143 10.43 -14.75 9.22
CA CYS A 143 9.72 -13.72 8.50
C CYS A 143 8.26 -14.11 8.25
N GLU A 144 7.38 -13.75 9.18
CA GLU A 144 5.99 -14.20 9.14
C GLU A 144 5.01 -13.08 8.78
N TYR A 145 4.02 -13.42 7.95
CA TYR A 145 2.89 -12.56 7.62
C TYR A 145 1.61 -13.03 8.31
N ARG A 146 1.25 -12.33 9.40
CA ARG A 146 0.03 -12.58 10.19
C ARG A 146 -1.13 -11.64 9.85
N GLY A 147 -1.10 -10.98 8.70
CA GLY A 147 -2.02 -9.89 8.39
C GLY A 147 -1.59 -8.56 9.02
N THR A 148 -2.43 -7.54 8.85
CA THR A 148 -2.24 -6.18 9.41
C THR A 148 -3.53 -5.71 10.05
N LYS A 149 -3.44 -4.80 11.03
CA LYS A 149 -4.65 -4.20 11.62
C LYS A 149 -5.42 -3.41 10.57
N TRP A 150 -4.72 -2.71 9.68
CA TRP A 150 -5.36 -1.97 8.59
C TRP A 150 -6.26 -2.85 7.72
N ASN A 151 -5.84 -4.08 7.39
CA ASN A 151 -6.63 -5.08 6.67
C ASN A 151 -7.93 -5.37 7.41
N SER A 152 -7.82 -5.78 8.68
CA SER A 152 -8.97 -6.11 9.53
C SER A 152 -9.93 -4.93 9.66
N ASP A 153 -9.41 -3.71 9.77
CA ASP A 153 -10.21 -2.51 9.95
C ASP A 153 -10.84 -2.03 8.63
N ASN A 154 -10.14 -2.04 7.48
CA ASN A 154 -10.58 -1.39 6.23
C ASN A 154 -11.25 -2.34 5.23
N SER A 155 -10.70 -3.54 5.04
CA SER A 155 -11.15 -4.49 4.03
C SER A 155 -10.54 -5.85 4.31
N ILE A 156 -11.37 -6.86 4.58
CA ILE A 156 -10.88 -8.20 4.89
C ILE A 156 -10.33 -8.83 3.60
N TYR A 157 -9.01 -8.83 3.45
CA TYR A 157 -8.31 -9.57 2.40
C TYR A 157 -7.76 -10.89 2.93
N LEU A 158 -8.21 -11.99 2.33
CA LEU A 158 -7.66 -13.31 2.56
C LEU A 158 -6.54 -13.57 1.55
N THR A 159 -5.37 -13.98 2.03
CA THR A 159 -4.20 -14.24 1.19
C THR A 159 -4.47 -15.22 0.03
N PRO A 160 -5.21 -16.35 0.22
CA PRO A 160 -5.52 -17.28 -0.88
C PRO A 160 -6.27 -16.65 -2.06
N LEU A 161 -7.00 -15.54 -1.85
CA LEU A 161 -7.68 -14.83 -2.95
C LEU A 161 -6.72 -14.24 -3.98
N PHE A 162 -5.43 -14.13 -3.65
CA PHE A 162 -4.40 -13.56 -4.50
C PHE A 162 -3.50 -14.62 -5.17
N TYR A 163 -3.77 -15.91 -4.96
CA TYR A 163 -3.11 -17.01 -5.67
C TYR A 163 -3.34 -16.93 -7.18
N SER A 164 -2.34 -17.32 -7.96
CA SER A 164 -2.43 -17.38 -9.43
C SER A 164 -3.08 -18.70 -9.85
N SER A 165 -4.06 -18.64 -10.76
CA SER A 165 -4.61 -19.84 -11.39
C SER A 165 -3.57 -20.54 -12.25
N GLU A 166 -2.72 -19.79 -12.93
CA GLU A 166 -1.64 -20.31 -13.75
C GLU A 166 -0.60 -21.09 -12.92
N ALA A 167 -0.32 -20.64 -11.69
CA ALA A 167 0.51 -21.40 -10.75
C ALA A 167 -0.19 -22.71 -10.31
N ASN A 168 -1.50 -22.69 -10.03
CA ASN A 168 -2.25 -23.93 -9.75
C ASN A 168 -2.15 -24.91 -10.92
N ASP A 169 -2.37 -24.44 -12.15
CA ASP A 169 -2.27 -25.26 -13.36
C ASP A 169 -0.86 -25.82 -13.58
N TYR A 170 0.17 -25.07 -13.20
CA TYR A 170 1.56 -25.50 -13.31
C TYR A 170 1.86 -26.70 -12.40
N TYR A 171 1.41 -26.67 -11.14
CA TYR A 171 1.68 -27.73 -10.15
C TYR A 171 0.67 -28.88 -10.17
N SER A 172 -0.48 -28.72 -10.82
CA SER A 172 -1.49 -29.80 -10.97
C SER A 172 -1.17 -30.80 -12.10
N LYS A 173 -0.15 -30.52 -12.91
CA LYS A 173 0.34 -31.38 -14.00
C LYS A 173 1.57 -32.16 -13.55
#